data_AF-A0A349SJL8-F1
#
_entry.id   AF-A0A349SJL8-F1
#
_cell.length_a   1.000
_cell.length_b   1.000
_cell.length_c   1.000
_cell.angle_alpha   90.00
_cell.angle_beta   90.00
_cell.angle_gamma   90.00
#
_symmetry.space_group_name_H-M   'P 1'
#
loop_
_entity.id
_entity.type
_entity.pdbx_description
1 polymer ?
#
loop_
_entity_poly.entity_id
_entity_poly.type
_entity_poly.pdbx_seq_one_letter_code
_entity_poly.pdbx_strand_id
1 'polypeptide(L)'
;MKPGFILTLKLFVVAVLFAVIFNATEWHDSFSRLDVNGEVTTRVEGQIIGHWNGPTVQFLSDESGQRLTIKQNSDGQSTTTLISPG
;
A
#
# COMPACT_ATOMS: atom_id res chain seq x y z
N MET A 1 27.93 34.27 0.94
CA MET A 1 27.82 32.82 0.65
C MET A 1 27.43 32.65 -0.80
N LYS A 2 28.04 31.71 -1.55
CA LYS A 2 27.70 31.49 -2.97
C LYS A 2 26.25 30.99 -3.08
N PRO A 3 25.42 31.53 -4.00
CA PRO A 3 24.01 31.18 -4.09
C PRO A 3 23.78 29.67 -4.32
N GLY A 4 24.71 28.99 -5.01
CA GLY A 4 24.68 27.53 -5.18
C GLY A 4 24.78 26.75 -3.87
N PHE A 5 25.55 27.23 -2.89
CA PHE A 5 25.70 26.55 -1.60
C PHE A 5 24.40 26.56 -0.80
N ILE A 6 23.68 27.68 -0.80
CA ILE A 6 22.39 27.81 -0.12
C ILE A 6 21.35 26.89 -0.78
N LEU A 7 21.35 26.81 -2.12
CA LEU A 7 20.46 25.91 -2.85
C LEU A 7 20.74 24.44 -2.51
N THR A 8 22.01 24.01 -2.54
CA THR A 8 22.39 22.64 -2.17
C THR A 8 21.98 22.30 -0.74
N LEU A 9 22.17 23.23 0.20
CA LEU A 9 21.77 23.01 1.60
C LEU A 9 20.25 22.83 1.73
N LYS A 10 19.44 23.64 1.03
CA LYS A 10 17.98 23.48 1.02
C LYS A 10 17.55 22.11 0.47
N LEU A 11 18.15 21.67 -0.65
CA LEU A 11 17.84 20.37 -1.23
C LEU A 11 18.24 19.22 -0.31
N PHE A 12 19.37 19.34 0.39
CA PHE A 12 19.80 18.36 1.37
C PHE A 12 18.81 18.25 2.54
N VAL A 13 18.35 19.39 3.08
CA VAL A 13 17.33 19.41 4.15
C VAL A 13 16.04 18.73 3.68
N VAL A 14 15.59 19.02 2.45
CA VAL A 14 14.40 18.38 1.88
C VAL A 14 14.60 16.88 1.72
N ALA A 15 15.75 16.42 1.21
CA ALA A 15 16.04 15.00 1.05
C ALA A 15 16.08 14.25 2.40
N VAL A 16 16.70 14.85 3.42
CA VAL A 16 16.72 14.29 4.78
C VAL A 16 15.30 14.22 5.35
N LEU A 17 14.48 15.25 5.15
CA LEU A 17 13.09 15.26 5.60
C LEU A 17 12.29 14.13 4.96
N PHE A 18 12.43 13.93 3.64
CA PHE A 18 11.80 12.81 2.96
C PHE A 18 12.29 11.47 3.47
N ALA A 19 13.59 11.31 3.71
CA ALA A 19 14.14 10.08 4.26
C ALA A 19 13.56 9.77 5.65
N VAL A 20 13.44 10.77 6.53
CA VAL A 20 12.85 10.61 7.86
C VAL A 20 11.38 10.22 7.74
N ILE A 21 10.58 10.94 6.94
CA ILE A 21 9.15 10.62 6.76
C ILE A 21 8.99 9.21 6.19
N PHE A 22 9.76 8.86 5.15
CA PHE A 22 9.67 7.55 4.52
C PHE A 22 10.02 6.41 5.48
N ASN A 23 11.01 6.60 6.36
CA ASN A 23 11.38 5.58 7.37
C ASN A 23 10.45 5.56 8.60
N ALA A 24 9.78 6.67 8.90
CA ALA A 24 8.86 6.75 10.04
C ALA A 24 7.43 6.31 9.69
N THR A 25 7.08 6.29 8.41
CA THR A 25 5.80 5.76 7.92
C THR A 25 5.91 4.25 7.77
N GLU A 26 5.01 3.53 8.45
CA GLU A 26 4.81 2.11 8.18
C GLU A 26 3.99 1.96 6.90
N TRP A 27 4.65 1.53 5.84
CA TRP A 27 4.00 1.18 4.58
C TRP A 27 3.47 -0.24 4.70
N HIS A 28 2.16 -0.37 4.77
CA HIS A 28 1.46 -1.66 4.84
C HIS A 28 0.74 -1.91 3.53
N ASP A 29 0.76 -3.16 3.09
CA ASP A 29 -0.08 -3.57 1.98
C ASP A 29 -1.51 -3.72 2.49
N SER A 30 -2.48 -3.43 1.64
CA SER A 30 -3.87 -3.63 2.00
C SER A 30 -4.68 -4.22 0.86
N PHE A 31 -5.75 -4.90 1.22
CA PHE A 31 -6.84 -5.15 0.28
C PHE A 31 -8.14 -4.57 0.81
N SER A 32 -8.98 -4.13 -0.11
CA SER A 32 -10.29 -3.56 0.19
C SER A 32 -11.35 -4.27 -0.65
N ARG A 33 -12.50 -4.58 -0.05
CA ARG A 33 -13.66 -5.06 -0.82
C ARG A 33 -14.60 -3.90 -1.09
N LEU A 34 -14.92 -3.73 -2.35
CA LEU A 34 -15.81 -2.71 -2.88
C LEU A 34 -17.17 -3.34 -3.16
N ASP A 35 -18.26 -2.68 -2.80
CA ASP A 35 -19.61 -3.05 -3.23
C ASP A 35 -19.86 -2.69 -4.72
N VAL A 36 -21.02 -3.05 -5.26
CA VAL A 36 -21.46 -2.72 -6.64
C VAL A 36 -21.39 -1.23 -6.97
N ASN A 37 -21.52 -0.38 -5.95
CA ASN A 37 -21.47 1.07 -6.08
C ASN A 37 -20.02 1.61 -6.03
N GLY A 38 -19.02 0.74 -5.84
CA GLY A 38 -17.62 1.12 -5.70
C GLY A 38 -17.25 1.68 -4.32
N GLU A 39 -18.13 1.54 -3.32
CA GLU A 39 -17.82 1.94 -1.94
C GLU A 39 -17.03 0.85 -1.20
N VAL A 40 -16.02 1.26 -0.44
CA VAL A 40 -15.21 0.36 0.37
C VAL A 40 -16.04 -0.14 1.55
N THR A 41 -16.38 -1.43 1.53
CA THR A 41 -17.13 -2.11 2.59
C THR A 41 -16.22 -2.63 3.70
N THR A 42 -15.04 -3.12 3.32
CA THR A 42 -14.04 -3.67 4.23
C THR A 42 -12.66 -3.35 3.71
N ARG A 43 -11.74 -3.10 4.64
CA ARG A 43 -10.32 -2.90 4.38
C ARG A 43 -9.53 -3.71 5.39
N VAL A 44 -8.53 -4.46 4.91
CA VAL A 44 -7.69 -5.31 5.74
C VAL A 44 -6.23 -4.98 5.41
N GLU A 45 -5.47 -4.65 6.45
CA GLU A 45 -4.03 -4.39 6.39
C GLU A 45 -3.23 -5.69 6.56
N GLY A 46 -2.03 -5.71 5.99
CA GLY A 46 -1.19 -6.89 5.93
C GLY A 46 -0.02 -6.76 4.97
N GLN A 47 0.40 -7.91 4.45
CA GLN A 47 1.53 -8.02 3.54
C GLN A 47 1.20 -8.91 2.34
N ILE A 48 1.49 -8.43 1.14
CA ILE A 48 1.40 -9.20 -0.09
C ILE A 48 2.63 -10.09 -0.20
N ILE A 49 2.40 -11.39 -0.39
CA ILE A 49 3.46 -12.39 -0.51
C ILE A 49 3.63 -12.76 -1.99
N GLY A 50 4.73 -12.31 -2.59
CA GLY A 50 5.08 -12.61 -3.98
C GLY A 50 4.50 -11.61 -4.98
N HIS A 51 4.02 -12.10 -6.13
CA HIS A 51 3.49 -11.21 -7.19
C HIS A 51 2.09 -10.71 -6.84
N TRP A 52 1.92 -9.39 -6.85
CA TRP A 52 0.64 -8.71 -6.60
C TRP A 52 -0.21 -8.53 -7.88
N ASN A 53 0.39 -8.70 -9.06
CA ASN A 53 -0.25 -8.43 -10.36
C ASN A 53 -0.84 -9.67 -11.04
N GLY A 54 -1.02 -10.76 -10.29
CA GLY A 54 -1.59 -12.01 -10.78
C GLY A 54 -3.12 -12.08 -10.57
N PRO A 55 -3.79 -13.06 -11.20
CA PRO A 55 -5.24 -13.27 -11.02
C PRO A 55 -5.60 -13.62 -9.56
N THR A 56 -4.61 -14.01 -8.77
CA THR A 56 -4.73 -14.34 -7.36
C THR A 56 -3.47 -13.86 -6.65
N VAL A 57 -3.65 -13.29 -5.47
CA VAL A 57 -2.58 -12.71 -4.64
C VAL A 57 -2.59 -13.41 -3.29
N GLN A 58 -1.40 -13.81 -2.82
CA GLN A 58 -1.24 -14.31 -1.47
C GLN A 58 -1.07 -13.11 -0.53
N PHE A 59 -1.86 -13.07 0.52
CA PHE A 59 -1.89 -11.96 1.47
C PHE A 59 -1.79 -12.50 2.89
N LEU A 60 -0.90 -11.93 3.69
CA LEU A 60 -0.78 -12.23 5.11
C LEU A 60 -1.46 -11.10 5.88
N SER A 61 -2.56 -11.39 6.56
CA SER A 61 -3.28 -10.37 7.34
C SER A 61 -2.58 -10.09 8.66
N ASP A 62 -2.41 -8.81 9.00
CA ASP A 62 -1.77 -8.41 10.27
C ASP A 62 -2.68 -8.68 11.47
N GLU A 63 -3.98 -8.49 11.32
CA GLU A 63 -4.97 -8.72 12.38
C GLU A 63 -5.09 -10.19 12.77
N SER A 64 -5.14 -11.08 11.77
CA SER A 64 -5.41 -12.51 11.99
C SER A 64 -4.15 -13.38 11.95
N GLY A 65 -3.04 -12.87 11.40
CA GLY A 65 -1.84 -13.66 11.10
C GLY A 65 -2.06 -14.77 10.06
N GLN A 66 -3.22 -14.78 9.38
CA GLN A 66 -3.57 -15.83 8.43
C GLN A 66 -3.13 -15.47 7.02
N ARG A 67 -2.67 -16.49 6.29
CA ARG A 67 -2.46 -16.39 4.84
C ARG A 67 -3.79 -16.58 4.13
N LEU A 68 -4.19 -15.54 3.43
CA LEU A 68 -5.38 -15.46 2.60
C LEU A 68 -4.97 -15.49 1.14
N THR A 69 -5.78 -16.18 0.34
CA THR A 69 -5.63 -16.20 -1.11
C THR A 69 -6.73 -15.31 -1.70
N ILE A 70 -6.35 -14.10 -2.09
CA ILE A 70 -7.26 -13.07 -2.59
C ILE A 70 -7.38 -13.22 -4.11
N LYS A 71 -8.60 -13.33 -4.63
CA LYS A 71 -8.86 -13.24 -6.07
C LYS A 71 -9.14 -11.79 -6.43
N GLN A 72 -8.46 -11.30 -7.46
CA GLN A 72 -8.58 -9.89 -7.87
C GLN A 72 -9.87 -9.62 -8.69
N ASN A 73 -10.52 -10.68 -9.19
CA ASN A 73 -11.76 -10.59 -9.96
C ASN A 73 -12.99 -10.69 -9.06
N SER A 74 -14.01 -9.91 -9.42
CA SER A 74 -15.32 -9.89 -8.78
C SER A 74 -15.87 -11.31 -8.64
N ASP A 75 -16.20 -11.68 -7.41
CA ASP A 75 -16.48 -13.03 -6.96
C ASP A 75 -17.81 -13.60 -7.52
N GLY A 76 -18.39 -12.98 -8.56
CA GLY A 76 -19.76 -13.24 -9.03
C GLY A 76 -20.84 -12.81 -8.02
N GLN A 77 -20.41 -12.23 -6.90
CA GLN A 77 -21.19 -11.92 -5.71
C GLN A 77 -21.30 -10.40 -5.47
N SER A 78 -21.24 -9.61 -6.56
CA SER A 78 -21.45 -8.16 -6.51
C SER A 78 -20.37 -7.37 -5.75
N THR A 79 -19.26 -8.00 -5.38
CA THR A 79 -18.13 -7.36 -4.67
C THR A 79 -16.87 -7.42 -5.52
N THR A 80 -16.04 -6.37 -5.49
CA THR A 80 -14.75 -6.28 -6.19
C THR A 80 -13.63 -6.12 -5.18
N THR A 81 -12.54 -6.88 -5.31
CA THR A 81 -11.40 -6.75 -4.40
C THR A 81 -10.30 -5.88 -5.02
N LEU A 82 -9.99 -4.77 -4.36
CA LEU A 82 -8.89 -3.88 -4.72
C LEU A 82 -7.66 -4.21 -3.85
N ILE A 83 -6.49 -4.28 -4.48
CA ILE A 83 -5.21 -4.56 -3.82
C ILE A 83 -4.35 -3.30 -3.95
N SER A 84 -3.84 -2.82 -2.83
CA SER A 84 -3.05 -1.60 -2.71
C SER A 84 -1.70 -1.94 -2.07
N PRO A 85 -0.63 -2.03 -2.87
CA PRO A 85 0.72 -2.17 -2.34
C PRO A 85 1.14 -0.92 -1.56
N GLY A 86 1.86 -1.11 -0.45
CA GLY A 86 2.45 -0.07 0.40
C GLY A 86 3.75 0.48 -0.15
#